data_AF-A0A7J4ILP0-F1
#
_entry.id   AF-A0A7J4ILP0-F1
#
_cell.length_a   1.000
_cell.length_b   1.000
_cell.length_c   1.000
_cell.angle_alpha   90.00
_cell.angle_beta   90.00
_cell.angle_gamma   90.00
#
_symmetry.space_group_name_H-M   'P 1'
#
loop_
_entity.id
_entity.type
_entity.pdbx_description
1 polymer ?
#
loop_
_entity_poly.entity_id
_entity_poly.type
_entity_poly.pdbx_seq_one_letter_code
_entity_poly.pdbx_strand_id
1 'polypeptide(L)'
;MNLEGLRAGLGPGYDLYVIDARGAIIATTFRDELGFALSGYPGFGETLTTMRLGDGFVSDRVVRNRVNGTFRKYAYRPTPDHRFSSSRSA
;
A
#
# COMPACT_ATOMS: atom_id res chain seq x y z
N MET A 1 7.46 -8.71 -10.21
CA MET A 1 6.69 -9.27 -9.08
C MET A 1 5.31 -9.67 -9.60
N ASN A 2 4.84 -10.89 -9.32
CA ASN A 2 3.51 -11.34 -9.73
C ASN A 2 2.47 -11.03 -8.63
N LEU A 3 1.83 -9.86 -8.72
CA LEU A 3 0.85 -9.41 -7.71
C LEU A 3 -0.46 -10.21 -7.76
N GLU A 4 -0.95 -10.56 -8.96
CA GLU A 4 -2.18 -11.35 -9.10
C GLU A 4 -2.03 -12.76 -8.52
N GLY A 5 -0.87 -13.41 -8.73
CA GLY A 5 -0.57 -14.70 -8.11
C GLY A 5 -0.51 -14.62 -6.58
N LEU A 6 0.04 -13.53 -6.04
CA LEU A 6 0.05 -13.28 -4.59
C LEU A 6 -1.36 -13.03 -4.04
N ARG A 7 -2.17 -12.24 -4.74
CA ARG A 7 -3.57 -12.00 -4.39
C ARG A 7 -4.38 -13.29 -4.38
N ALA A 8 -4.19 -14.16 -5.38
CA ALA A 8 -4.88 -15.45 -5.45
C ALA A 8 -4.59 -16.34 -4.22
N GLY A 9 -3.36 -16.31 -3.70
CA GLY A 9 -2.99 -17.04 -2.48
C GLY A 9 -3.58 -16.46 -1.18
N LEU A 10 -4.01 -15.20 -1.19
CA LEU A 10 -4.61 -14.52 -0.02
C LEU A 10 -6.13 -14.64 0.03
N GLY A 11 -6.76 -14.97 -1.10
CA GLY A 11 -8.21 -15.07 -1.23
C GLY A 11 -8.89 -13.78 -1.72
N PRO A 12 -10.22 -13.82 -1.92
CA PRO A 12 -10.99 -12.68 -2.41
C PRO A 12 -11.04 -11.54 -1.38
N GLY A 13 -11.25 -10.31 -1.87
CA GLY A 13 -11.36 -9.10 -1.03
C GLY A 13 -10.05 -8.39 -0.74
N TYR A 14 -8.91 -8.95 -1.16
CA TYR A 14 -7.62 -8.30 -1.00
C TYR A 14 -7.21 -7.52 -2.25
N ASP A 15 -6.69 -6.31 -2.03
CA ASP A 15 -5.89 -5.60 -3.02
C ASP A 15 -4.47 -5.36 -2.49
N LEU A 16 -3.50 -5.50 -3.39
CA LEU A 16 -2.07 -5.38 -3.11
C LEU A 16 -1.52 -4.17 -3.82
N TYR A 17 -0.65 -3.44 -3.13
CA TYR A 17 -0.01 -2.24 -3.65
C TYR A 17 1.49 -2.29 -3.41
N VAL A 18 2.25 -1.72 -4.35
CA VAL A 18 3.68 -1.43 -4.22
C VAL A 18 3.85 0.06 -4.31
N ILE A 19 4.43 0.65 -3.26
CA ILE A 19 4.58 2.10 -3.12
C ILE A 19 6.06 2.44 -3.11
N ASP A 20 6.46 3.42 -3.93
CA ASP A 20 7.85 3.91 -3.99
C ASP A 20 8.18 4.84 -2.81
N ALA A 21 9.46 5.22 -2.68
CA ALA A 21 9.94 6.09 -1.62
C ALA A 21 9.34 7.51 -1.62
N ARG A 22 8.69 7.94 -2.71
CA ARG A 22 7.99 9.22 -2.83
C ARG A 22 6.50 9.12 -2.48
N GLY A 23 6.04 7.92 -2.14
CA GLY A 23 4.65 7.63 -1.82
C GLY A 23 3.76 7.41 -3.04
N ALA A 24 4.33 7.14 -4.23
CA ALA A 24 3.56 6.84 -5.43
C ALA A 24 3.27 5.34 -5.55
N ILE A 25 2.03 4.98 -5.91
CA ILE A 25 1.67 3.59 -6.22
C ILE A 25 2.25 3.23 -7.59
N ILE A 26 3.27 2.37 -7.60
CA ILE A 26 3.97 1.95 -8.83
C ILE A 26 3.51 0.59 -9.35
N ALA A 27 2.81 -0.20 -8.54
CA ALA A 27 2.13 -1.41 -8.96
C ALA A 27 0.95 -1.71 -8.03
N THR A 28 -0.16 -2.21 -8.56
CA THR A 28 -1.32 -2.59 -7.74
C THR A 28 -2.21 -3.61 -8.47
N THR A 29 -2.96 -4.42 -7.70
CA THR A 29 -4.05 -5.27 -8.23
C THR A 29 -5.35 -4.49 -8.40
N PHE A 30 -5.46 -3.30 -7.82
CA PHE A 30 -6.57 -2.37 -8.00
C PHE A 30 -6.17 -1.26 -8.96
N ARG A 31 -6.35 -1.52 -10.26
CA ARG A 31 -5.77 -0.71 -11.36
C ARG A 31 -6.15 0.76 -11.35
N ASP A 32 -7.32 1.10 -10.81
CA ASP A 32 -7.82 2.48 -10.79
C ASP A 32 -6.96 3.43 -9.93
N GLU A 33 -6.12 2.88 -9.03
CA GLU A 33 -5.24 3.67 -8.15
C GLU A 33 -3.76 3.66 -8.59
N LEU A 34 -3.44 3.06 -9.74
CA LEU A 34 -2.08 3.04 -10.26
C LEU A 34 -1.61 4.48 -10.59
N GLY A 35 -0.42 4.85 -10.14
CA GLY A 35 0.16 6.18 -10.34
C GLY A 35 -0.32 7.25 -9.34
N PHE A 36 -1.23 6.90 -8.43
CA PHE A 36 -1.69 7.84 -7.41
C PHE A 36 -0.61 8.11 -6.36
N ALA A 37 -0.46 9.38 -5.98
CA ALA A 37 0.52 9.83 -4.99
C ALA A 37 -0.14 9.96 -3.60
N LEU A 38 0.18 9.03 -2.71
CA LEU A 38 -0.30 9.01 -1.32
C LEU A 38 0.35 10.11 -0.47
N SER A 39 1.46 10.70 -0.94
CA SER A 39 2.11 11.85 -0.31
C SER A 39 1.25 13.12 -0.28
N GLY A 40 0.17 13.19 -1.08
CA GLY A 40 -0.80 14.28 -1.03
C GLY A 40 -1.67 14.31 0.22
N TYR A 41 -1.63 13.27 1.07
CA TYR A 41 -2.37 13.24 2.34
C TYR A 41 -1.49 13.74 3.50
N PRO A 42 -1.92 14.79 4.23
CA PRO A 42 -1.18 15.32 5.37
C PRO A 42 -0.83 14.23 6.39
N GLY A 43 0.44 14.16 6.82
CA GLY A 43 0.94 13.16 7.77
C GLY A 43 1.12 11.74 7.19
N PHE A 44 0.69 11.47 5.96
CA PHE A 44 0.81 10.14 5.35
C PHE A 44 2.20 9.86 4.80
N GLY A 45 2.86 10.85 4.20
CA GLY A 45 4.22 10.73 3.68
C GLY A 45 5.27 10.42 4.76
N GLU A 46 5.20 11.07 5.91
CA GLU A 46 6.06 10.79 7.07
C GLU A 46 5.84 9.36 7.57
N THR A 47 4.59 8.91 7.61
CA THR A 47 4.27 7.56 8.06
C THR A 47 4.79 6.50 7.09
N LEU A 48 4.59 6.69 5.78
CA LEU A 48 5.15 5.80 4.77
C LEU A 48 6.68 5.74 4.87
N THR A 49 7.32 6.87 5.15
CA THR A 49 8.77 6.95 5.35
C THR A 49 9.22 6.17 6.58
N THR A 50 8.54 6.37 7.71
CA THR A 50 8.80 5.60 8.95
C THR A 50 8.58 4.11 8.76
N MET A 51 7.51 3.71 8.07
CA MET A 51 7.20 2.31 7.75
C MET A 51 8.24 1.67 6.81
N ARG A 52 8.75 2.43 5.84
CA ARG A 52 9.76 1.97 4.88
C ARG A 52 11.14 1.82 5.52
N LEU A 53 11.49 2.73 6.43
CA LEU A 53 12.81 2.77 7.07
C LEU A 53 12.92 1.90 8.32
N GLY A 54 11.79 1.54 8.94
CA GLY A 54 11.76 0.59 10.06
C GLY A 54 11.70 -0.86 9.61
N ASP A 55 11.93 -1.78 10.56
CA ASP A 55 11.97 -3.23 10.30
C ASP A 55 10.64 -3.94 10.65
N GLY A 56 9.67 -3.18 11.18
CA GLY A 56 8.40 -3.70 11.69
C GLY A 56 7.26 -3.66 10.67
N PHE A 57 6.43 -4.70 10.67
CA PHE A 57 5.11 -4.65 10.03
C PHE A 57 4.25 -3.59 10.73
N VAL A 58 3.75 -2.60 9.98
CA VAL A 58 2.83 -1.60 10.53
C VAL A 58 1.43 -1.87 9.99
N SER A 59 0.58 -2.37 10.88
CA SER A 59 -0.84 -2.59 10.63
C SER A 59 -1.64 -1.34 10.97
N ASP A 60 -2.70 -1.14 10.18
CA ASP A 60 -3.92 -0.42 10.51
C ASP A 60 -3.90 1.09 10.25
N ARG A 61 -4.13 1.44 8.98
CA ARG A 61 -4.93 2.63 8.67
C ARG A 61 -6.20 2.20 7.96
N VAL A 62 -7.35 2.52 8.57
CA VAL A 62 -8.62 2.57 7.85
C VAL A 62 -8.61 3.86 7.03
N VAL A 63 -8.49 3.73 5.71
CA VAL A 63 -8.53 4.87 4.79
C VAL A 63 -9.76 4.73 3.92
N ARG A 64 -10.48 5.83 3.74
CA ARG A 64 -11.60 5.90 2.79
C ARG A 64 -11.03 5.97 1.37
N ASN A 65 -11.29 4.95 0.56
CA ASN A 65 -11.01 4.91 -0.85
C ASN A 65 -11.64 6.14 -1.53
N ARG A 66 -10.86 6.88 -2.31
CA ARG A 66 -11.31 8.13 -2.93
C ARG A 66 -12.15 7.89 -4.19
N VAL A 67 -11.97 6.76 -4.86
CA VAL A 67 -12.65 6.38 -6.10
C VAL A 67 -14.11 6.01 -5.83
N ASN A 68 -14.37 5.18 -4.81
CA ASN A 68 -15.72 4.67 -4.53
C ASN A 68 -16.22 4.95 -3.10
N GLY A 69 -15.43 5.62 -2.26
CA GLY A 69 -15.83 5.98 -0.91
C GLY A 69 -15.81 4.85 0.12
N THR A 70 -15.36 3.64 -0.25
CA THR A 70 -15.31 2.46 0.65
C THR A 70 -14.17 2.58 1.67
N PHE A 71 -14.39 2.12 2.89
CA PHE A 71 -13.33 2.05 3.90
C PHE A 71 -12.47 0.81 3.66
N ARG A 72 -11.15 0.99 3.70
CA ARG A 72 -10.17 -0.06 3.44
C ARG A 72 -9.12 -0.09 4.54
N LYS A 73 -8.75 -1.29 5.00
CA LYS A 73 -7.74 -1.46 6.06
C LYS A 73 -6.38 -1.77 5.47
N TYR A 74 -5.43 -0.83 5.55
CA TYR A 74 -4.09 -1.02 4.99
C TYR A 74 -3.11 -1.61 5.99
N ALA A 75 -2.33 -2.60 5.53
CA ALA A 75 -1.22 -3.20 6.26
C ALA A 75 0.07 -3.11 5.44
N TYR A 76 1.17 -2.61 6.03
CA TYR A 76 2.41 -2.29 5.32
C TYR A 76 3.57 -3.20 5.73
N ARG A 77 4.32 -3.69 4.74
CA ARG A 77 5.58 -4.42 4.95
C ARG A 77 6.70 -3.82 4.09
N PRO A 78 7.85 -3.43 4.67
CA PRO A 78 9.01 -2.96 3.91
C PRO A 78 9.66 -4.12 3.14
N THR A 79 10.24 -3.81 1.98
CA THR A 79 11.12 -4.74 1.26
C THR A 79 12.49 -4.83 1.94
N PRO A 80 13.25 -5.93 1.80
CA PRO A 80 14.57 -6.07 2.46
C PRO A 80 15.59 -5.00 2.08
N ASP A 81 15.43 -4.37 0.93
CA ASP A 81 16.27 -3.25 0.46
C ASP A 81 15.72 -1.87 0.88
N HIS A 82 14.59 -1.84 1.59
CA HIS A 82 13.90 -0.66 2.09
C HIS A 82 13.56 0.35 0.98
N ARG A 83 13.52 -0.08 -0.28
CA ARG A 83 13.20 0.80 -1.41
C ARG A 83 11.70 0.93 -1.63
N PHE A 84 10.93 -0.07 -1.20
CA PHE A 84 9.50 -0.15 -1.41
C PHE A 84 8.77 -0.53 -0.12
N SER A 85 7.49 -0.20 -0.07
CA SER A 85 6.56 -0.76 0.92
C SER A 85 5.42 -1.46 0.18
N SER A 86 5.08 -2.68 0.61
CA SER A 86 3.89 -3.38 0.13
C SER A 86 2.73 -3.06 1.06
N SER A 87 1.60 -2.60 0.52
CA SER A 87 0.38 -2.40 1.30
C SER A 87 -0.72 -3.39 0.91
N ARG A 88 -1.52 -3.83 1.89
CA ARG A 88 -2.64 -4.77 1.72
C ARG A 88 -3.93 -4.15 2.24
N SER A 89 -4.99 -4.08 1.43
CA SER A 89 -6.33 -3.70 1.89
C SER A 89 -7.26 -4.90 2.05
N ALA A 90 -7.99 -4.99 3.16
CA ALA A 90 -9.22 -5.79 3.31
C ALA A 90 -10.45 -4.89 3.25
#